data_AF-A0A7C3NWF1-F1
#
_entry.id   AF-A0A7C3NWF1-F1
#
_cell.length_a   1.000
_cell.length_b   1.000
_cell.length_c   1.000
_cell.angle_alpha   90.00
_cell.angle_beta   90.00
_cell.angle_gamma   90.00
#
_symmetry.space_group_name_H-M   'P 1'
#
loop_
_entity.id
_entity.type
_entity.pdbx_description
1 polymer ?
#
loop_
_entity_poly.entity_id
_entity_poly.type
_entity_poly.pdbx_seq_one_letter_code
_entity_poly.pdbx_strand_id
1 'polypeptide(L)'
;MSEKSQAIRQPVEFERAAFRSPRSMHLPSLPVALLIVVVGFLVLTPLFLMILNSFQTARPGQPIVWGVEGWVKAFSTPGIVKA
;
A
#
# COMPACT_ATOMS: atom_id res chain seq x y z
N MET A 1 -12.98 -56.60 -29.33
CA MET A 1 -13.70 -55.71 -28.39
C MET A 1 -13.02 -55.80 -27.02
N SER A 2 -11.95 -55.05 -26.71
CA SER A 2 -11.36 -55.06 -25.34
C SER A 2 -10.31 -53.96 -25.07
N GLU A 3 -10.37 -52.77 -25.68
CA GLU A 3 -9.42 -51.68 -25.34
C GLU A 3 -10.08 -50.45 -24.70
N LYS A 4 -11.37 -50.19 -24.98
CA LYS A 4 -12.04 -48.98 -24.48
C LYS A 4 -12.47 -49.03 -23.01
N SER A 5 -12.41 -50.18 -22.34
CA SER A 5 -12.95 -50.33 -20.98
C SER A 5 -11.93 -50.13 -19.85
N GLN A 6 -10.63 -50.01 -20.15
CA GLN A 6 -9.61 -49.81 -19.10
C GLN A 6 -9.35 -48.34 -18.74
N ALA A 7 -9.80 -47.39 -19.55
CA ALA A 7 -9.65 -45.96 -19.26
C ALA A 7 -10.63 -45.44 -18.19
N ILE A 8 -11.69 -46.19 -17.84
CA ILE A 8 -12.78 -45.76 -16.94
C ILE A 8 -12.63 -46.41 -15.55
N ARG A 9 -11.40 -46.56 -15.04
CA ARG A 9 -11.12 -47.03 -13.67
C ARG A 9 -9.95 -46.31 -13.00
N GLN A 10 -9.63 -45.09 -13.43
CA GLN A 10 -8.82 -44.24 -12.58
C GLN A 10 -9.76 -43.59 -11.56
N PRO A 11 -9.69 -43.94 -10.26
CA PRO A 11 -10.25 -43.06 -9.26
C PRO A 11 -9.54 -41.72 -9.45
N VAL A 12 -10.31 -40.69 -9.80
CA VAL A 12 -9.84 -39.32 -9.68
C VAL A 12 -9.63 -39.12 -8.18
N GLU A 13 -8.44 -39.46 -7.69
CA GLU A 13 -7.95 -38.98 -6.42
C GLU A 13 -7.82 -37.47 -6.59
N PHE A 14 -8.94 -36.80 -6.38
CA PHE A 14 -8.97 -35.40 -6.02
C PHE A 14 -8.05 -35.30 -4.81
N GLU A 15 -6.81 -34.90 -5.08
CA GLU A 15 -5.77 -34.59 -4.12
C GLU A 15 -6.28 -33.44 -3.25
N ARG A 16 -7.16 -33.79 -2.30
CA ARG A 16 -7.70 -32.88 -1.32
C ARG A 16 -6.56 -32.58 -0.35
N ALA A 17 -6.20 -31.31 -0.40
CA ALA A 17 -5.62 -30.54 0.69
C ALA A 17 -4.22 -30.95 1.12
N ALA A 18 -3.21 -30.29 0.54
CA ALA A 18 -1.93 -30.15 1.22
C ALA A 18 -1.04 -28.98 0.75
N PHE A 19 -1.58 -27.79 0.41
CA PHE A 19 -0.69 -26.63 0.29
C PHE A 19 -1.29 -25.37 0.94
N ARG A 20 -1.53 -25.44 2.25
CA ARG A 20 -1.17 -24.29 3.08
C ARG A 20 0.34 -24.18 3.02
N SER A 21 0.84 -23.52 1.98
CA SER A 21 2.22 -23.04 1.99
C SER A 21 2.32 -22.11 3.20
N PRO A 22 3.18 -22.41 4.20
CA PRO A 22 3.48 -21.40 5.20
C PRO A 22 4.02 -20.22 4.43
N ARG A 23 3.39 -19.06 4.61
CA ARG A 23 3.80 -17.81 3.99
C ARG A 23 5.24 -17.53 4.41
N SER A 24 6.19 -18.03 3.63
CA SER A 24 7.61 -17.82 3.83
C SER A 24 7.83 -16.34 3.67
N MET A 25 7.93 -15.63 4.80
CA MET A 25 8.39 -14.25 4.81
C MET A 25 9.88 -14.30 4.50
N HIS A 26 10.21 -14.32 3.22
CA HIS A 26 11.59 -14.13 2.80
C HIS A 26 12.00 -12.73 3.21
N LEU A 27 12.86 -12.64 4.22
CA LEU A 27 13.49 -11.38 4.58
C LEU A 27 14.28 -10.90 3.35
N PRO A 28 14.12 -9.64 2.94
CA PRO A 28 14.92 -9.09 1.87
C PRO A 28 16.39 -9.17 2.26
N SER A 29 17.26 -9.48 1.29
CA SER A 29 18.70 -9.39 1.50
C SER A 29 19.09 -7.95 1.88
N LEU A 30 20.19 -7.79 2.60
CA LEU A 30 20.61 -6.48 3.13
C LEU A 30 20.64 -5.35 2.07
N PRO A 31 21.14 -5.57 0.84
CA PRO A 31 21.09 -4.54 -0.21
C PRO A 31 19.66 -4.18 -0.64
N VAL A 32 18.78 -5.17 -0.75
CA VAL A 32 17.37 -4.95 -1.13
C VAL A 32 16.63 -4.24 0.00
N ALA A 33 16.89 -4.62 1.25
CA ALA A 33 16.33 -3.94 2.42
C ALA A 33 16.77 -2.46 2.46
N LEU A 34 18.05 -2.17 2.23
CA LEU A 34 18.56 -0.81 2.15
C LEU A 34 17.92 -0.02 1.00
N LEU A 35 17.80 -0.62 -0.18
CA LEU A 35 17.14 0.01 -1.32
C LEU A 35 15.68 0.37 -1.00
N ILE A 36 14.93 -0.54 -0.37
CA ILE A 36 13.55 -0.29 0.07
C ILE A 36 13.49 0.87 1.07
N VAL A 37 14.41 0.92 2.04
CA VAL A 37 14.47 2.03 3.00
C VAL A 37 14.76 3.36 2.31
N VAL A 38 15.70 3.39 1.37
CA VAL A 38 16.03 4.61 0.62
C VAL A 38 14.84 5.07 -0.22
N VAL A 39 14.22 4.17 -0.97
CA VAL A 39 13.03 4.50 -1.78
C VAL A 39 11.89 4.96 -0.89
N GLY A 40 11.64 4.26 0.22
CA GLY A 40 10.66 4.65 1.23
C GLY A 40 10.93 6.05 1.77
N PHE A 41 12.18 6.35 2.13
CA PHE A 41 12.58 7.68 2.58
C PHE A 41 12.35 8.76 1.52
N LEU A 42 12.73 8.50 0.26
CA LEU A 42 12.56 9.45 -0.85
C LEU A 42 11.09 9.74 -1.16
N VAL A 43 10.18 8.79 -0.93
CA VAL A 43 8.74 8.97 -1.13
C VAL A 43 8.07 9.59 0.11
N LEU A 44 8.42 9.12 1.30
CA LEU A 44 7.79 9.57 2.54
C LEU A 44 8.20 11.00 2.91
N THR A 45 9.44 11.40 2.64
CA THR A 45 9.93 12.74 2.95
C THR A 45 9.11 13.85 2.28
N PRO A 46 8.90 13.87 0.94
CA PRO A 46 8.10 14.91 0.31
C PRO A 46 6.63 14.84 0.75
N LEU A 47 6.06 13.65 0.99
CA LEU A 47 4.70 13.53 1.52
C LEU A 47 4.58 14.11 2.93
N PHE A 48 5.55 13.83 3.79
CA PHE A 48 5.61 14.37 5.14
C PHE A 48 5.76 15.90 5.12
N LEU A 49 6.68 16.42 4.29
CA LEU A 49 6.84 17.87 4.11
C LEU A 49 5.59 18.52 3.53
N MET A 50 4.89 17.86 2.60
CA MET A 50 3.61 18.35 2.06
C MET A 50 2.55 18.46 3.16
N ILE A 51 2.43 17.44 4.02
CA ILE A 51 1.50 17.45 5.15
C ILE A 51 1.89 18.55 6.14
N LEU A 52 3.16 18.66 6.53
CA LEU A 52 3.63 19.73 7.41
C LEU A 52 3.31 21.10 6.81
N ASN A 53 3.74 21.35 5.57
CA ASN A 53 3.51 22.61 4.87
C ASN A 53 2.01 22.95 4.73
N SER A 54 1.10 21.97 4.75
CA SER A 54 -0.35 22.25 4.76
C SER A 54 -0.82 23.02 6.00
N PHE A 55 -0.07 22.96 7.10
CA PHE A 55 -0.32 23.73 8.31
C PHE A 55 0.33 25.11 8.29
N GLN A 56 1.16 25.42 7.28
CA GLN A 56 1.70 26.76 7.14
C GLN A 56 0.63 27.69 6.56
N THR A 57 0.21 28.69 7.33
CA THR A 57 -0.81 29.66 6.93
C THR A 57 -0.22 30.98 6.43
N ALA A 58 1.08 31.19 6.67
CA ALA A 58 1.82 32.32 6.13
C ALA A 58 1.90 32.30 4.60
N ARG A 59 1.70 33.46 3.99
CA ARG A 59 1.87 33.65 2.54
C ARG A 59 3.36 33.56 2.17
N PRO A 60 3.69 33.18 0.92
CA PRO A 60 5.06 33.24 0.43
C PRO A 60 5.69 34.63 0.68
N GLY A 61 6.89 34.65 1.25
CA GLY A 61 7.61 35.89 1.59
C GLY A 61 7.23 36.54 2.93
N GLN A 62 6.27 35.99 3.67
CA GLN A 62 5.97 36.40 5.04
C GLN A 62 6.68 35.48 6.05
N PRO A 63 6.87 35.93 7.32
CA PRO A 63 7.37 35.06 8.38
C PRO A 63 6.51 33.80 8.51
N ILE A 64 7.15 32.65 8.78
CA ILE A 64 6.44 31.36 8.88
C ILE A 64 5.47 31.40 10.07
N VAL A 65 4.21 31.10 9.79
CA VAL A 65 3.14 30.96 10.77
C VAL A 65 2.49 29.60 10.55
N TRP A 66 2.35 28.84 11.63
CA TRP A 66 1.72 27.52 11.65
C TRP A 66 0.33 27.62 12.25
N GLY A 67 -0.64 26.90 11.68
CA GLY A 67 -2.02 26.89 12.16
C GLY A 67 -2.90 25.89 11.41
N VAL A 68 -4.15 25.78 11.84
CA VAL A 68 -5.13 24.83 11.29
C VAL A 68 -6.22 25.53 10.48
N GLU A 69 -6.13 26.85 10.31
CA GLU A 69 -7.16 27.67 9.66
C GLU A 69 -7.39 27.24 8.21
N GLY A 70 -6.34 26.80 7.52
CA GLY A 70 -6.45 26.22 6.17
C GLY A 70 -7.30 24.95 6.15
N TRP A 71 -7.11 24.07 7.13
CA TRP A 71 -7.90 22.85 7.31
C TRP A 71 -9.35 23.19 7.66
N VAL A 72 -9.58 24.06 8.65
CA VAL A 72 -10.94 24.53 9.03
C VAL A 72 -11.67 25.12 7.82
N LYS A 73 -11.01 25.97 7.05
CA LYS A 73 -11.58 26.57 5.84
C LYS A 73 -11.91 25.51 4.78
N ALA A 74 -11.02 24.54 4.55
CA ALA A 74 -11.26 23.46 3.61
C ALA A 74 -12.51 22.64 4.00
N PHE A 75 -12.60 22.16 5.24
CA PHE A 75 -13.74 21.34 5.68
C PHE A 75 -15.04 22.12 5.89
N SER A 76 -14.96 23.45 6.06
CA SER A 76 -16.16 24.30 6.17
C SER A 76 -16.67 24.80 4.83
N THR A 77 -15.95 24.54 3.73
CA THR A 77 -16.36 24.99 2.39
C THR A 77 -17.51 24.11 1.88
N PRO A 78 -18.68 24.68 1.50
CA PRO A 78 -19.80 23.93 0.95
C PRO A 78 -19.37 23.12 -0.29
N GLY A 79 -19.68 21.83 -0.31
CA GLY A 79 -19.32 20.91 -1.40
C GLY A 79 -18.06 20.08 -1.18
N ILE A 80 -17.24 20.35 -0.17
CA ILE A 80 -16.08 19.49 0.16
C ILE A 80 -16.48 18.26 0.99
N VAL A 81 -17.39 18.42 1.94
CA VAL A 81 -17.85 17.30 2.81
C VAL A 81 -19.04 16.55 2.21
N LYS A 82 -19.78 17.19 1.30
CA LYS A 82 -20.96 16.61 0.61
C LYS A 82 -20.75 16.64 -0.91
N ALA A 83 -19.58 16.23 -1.37
CA ALA A 83 -19.32 16.03 -2.79
C ALA A 83 -20.18 14.88 -3.35
#